data_AF-A0A849FQ12-F1
#
_entry.id   AF-A0A849FQ12-F1
#
_cell.length_a   1.000
_cell.length_b   1.000
_cell.length_c   1.000
_cell.angle_alpha   90.00
_cell.angle_beta   90.00
_cell.angle_gamma   90.00
#
_symmetry.space_group_name_H-M   'P 1'
#
loop_
_entity.id
_entity.type
_entity.pdbx_description
1 polymer ?
#
loop_
_entity_poly.entity_id
_entity_poly.type
_entity_poly.pdbx_seq_one_letter_code
_entity_poly.pdbx_strand_id
1 'polypeptide(L)'
;MKKAILGITMMILATVSFAQEKNKKMSFEVDGKCEMCKARIEKAALGVKGVKYALWDIPSHELSLIIDERKTNPMKIKTALVAVGHDTKELKATEDAYDEIHPCCKYREDDADDSDKH
;
A
#
# COMPACT_ATOMS: atom_id res chain seq x y z
N MET A 1 -48.76 3.70 -28.95
CA MET A 1 -48.51 3.66 -27.49
C MET A 1 -47.76 2.40 -27.04
N LYS A 2 -48.27 1.18 -27.26
CA LYS A 2 -47.60 -0.08 -26.83
C LYS A 2 -46.17 -0.26 -27.38
N LYS A 3 -45.92 0.10 -28.65
CA LYS A 3 -44.58 0.03 -29.27
C LYS A 3 -43.61 1.11 -28.78
N ALA A 4 -44.12 2.27 -28.39
CA ALA A 4 -43.32 3.36 -27.81
C ALA A 4 -42.94 3.05 -26.35
N ILE A 5 -43.85 2.45 -25.59
CA ILE A 5 -43.60 1.95 -24.24
C ILE A 5 -42.50 0.87 -24.30
N LEU A 6 -42.61 -0.10 -25.21
CA LEU A 6 -41.62 -1.19 -25.37
C LEU A 6 -40.22 -0.68 -25.72
N GLY A 7 -40.11 0.37 -26.55
CA GLY A 7 -38.83 1.00 -26.90
C GLY A 7 -38.19 1.75 -25.73
N ILE A 8 -39.00 2.44 -24.90
CA ILE A 8 -38.53 3.15 -23.71
C ILE A 8 -38.05 2.17 -22.63
N THR A 9 -38.74 1.04 -22.42
CA THR A 9 -38.29 0.02 -21.47
C THR A 9 -36.96 -0.62 -21.90
N MET A 10 -36.75 -0.82 -23.21
CA MET A 10 -35.52 -1.42 -23.74
C MET A 10 -34.30 -0.50 -23.67
N MET A 11 -34.52 0.83 -23.64
CA MET A 11 -33.46 1.84 -23.49
C MET A 11 -32.99 2.00 -22.04
N ILE A 12 -33.84 1.71 -21.05
CA ILE A 12 -33.49 1.78 -19.62
C ILE A 12 -32.56 0.63 -19.21
N LEU A 13 -32.71 -0.56 -19.83
CA LEU A 13 -31.87 -1.74 -19.59
C LEU A 13 -30.41 -1.57 -20.06
N ALA A 14 -30.13 -0.63 -20.96
CA ALA A 14 -28.77 -0.35 -21.43
C ALA A 14 -27.90 0.44 -20.43
N THR A 15 -28.49 0.90 -19.31
CA THR A 15 -27.77 1.65 -18.27
C THR A 15 -27.28 0.79 -17.11
N VAL A 16 -27.24 -0.54 -17.27
CA VAL A 16 -26.56 -1.43 -16.30
C VAL A 16 -25.11 -0.99 -16.14
N SER A 17 -24.94 -0.15 -15.13
CA SER A 17 -23.70 0.55 -14.83
C SER A 17 -22.75 -0.51 -14.32
N PHE A 18 -21.69 -0.78 -15.06
CA PHE A 18 -20.53 -1.47 -14.51
C PHE A 18 -20.13 -0.67 -13.27
N ALA A 19 -20.37 -1.23 -12.08
CA ALA A 19 -19.79 -0.71 -10.86
C ALA A 19 -18.28 -0.84 -11.03
N GLN A 20 -17.63 0.22 -11.52
CA GLN A 20 -16.18 0.23 -11.69
C GLN A 20 -15.58 -0.05 -10.32
N GLU A 21 -14.96 -1.22 -10.16
CA GLU A 21 -14.15 -1.58 -9.02
C GLU A 21 -13.04 -0.53 -8.94
N LYS A 22 -13.22 0.42 -8.02
CA LYS A 22 -12.30 1.56 -7.83
C LYS A 22 -11.15 1.17 -6.90
N ASN A 23 -11.18 -0.03 -6.35
CA ASN A 23 -10.17 -0.52 -5.45
C ASN A 23 -9.20 -1.40 -6.23
N LYS A 24 -7.91 -1.09 -6.08
CA LYS A 24 -6.85 -1.97 -6.56
C LYS A 24 -6.15 -2.60 -5.38
N LYS A 25 -6.01 -3.92 -5.45
CA LYS A 25 -5.10 -4.69 -4.61
C LYS A 25 -3.70 -4.58 -5.20
N MET A 26 -2.71 -4.37 -4.35
CA MET A 26 -1.31 -4.39 -4.75
C MET A 26 -0.43 -4.73 -3.56
N SER A 27 0.77 -5.20 -3.84
CA SER A 27 1.81 -5.41 -2.84
C SER A 27 3.17 -4.95 -3.36
N PHE A 28 4.07 -4.65 -2.43
CA PHE A 28 5.49 -4.44 -2.71
C PHE A 28 6.31 -4.60 -1.43
N GLU A 29 7.59 -4.86 -1.61
CA GLU A 29 8.57 -5.00 -0.53
C GLU A 29 8.89 -3.66 0.13
N VAL A 30 9.03 -3.69 1.45
CA VAL A 30 9.39 -2.56 2.31
C VAL A 30 10.31 -3.08 3.40
N ASP A 31 11.46 -2.44 3.57
CA ASP A 31 12.47 -2.92 4.52
C ASP A 31 12.07 -2.61 5.97
N GLY A 32 12.20 -3.61 6.84
CA GLY A 32 11.85 -3.56 8.25
C GLY A 32 12.12 -4.91 8.90
N LYS A 33 12.15 -4.99 10.24
CA LYS A 33 12.54 -6.23 10.93
C LYS A 33 11.75 -6.61 12.18
N CYS A 34 10.84 -5.75 12.66
CA CYS A 34 10.13 -6.01 13.92
C CYS A 34 8.70 -5.45 13.93
N GLU A 35 7.95 -5.78 14.99
CA GLU A 35 6.57 -5.30 15.20
C GLU A 35 6.46 -3.76 15.23
N MET A 36 7.49 -3.06 15.66
CA MET A 36 7.50 -1.58 15.59
C MET A 36 7.68 -1.06 14.18
N CYS A 37 8.43 -1.76 13.32
CA CYS A 37 8.48 -1.46 11.88
C CYS A 37 7.09 -1.66 11.27
N LYS A 38 6.45 -2.80 11.57
CA LYS A 38 5.10 -3.12 11.10
C LYS A 38 4.11 -2.00 11.40
N ALA A 39 3.99 -1.61 12.68
CA ALA A 39 3.08 -0.56 13.10
C ALA A 39 3.38 0.79 12.40
N ARG A 40 4.65 1.12 12.19
CA ARG A 40 5.07 2.37 11.54
C ARG A 40 4.76 2.36 10.04
N ILE A 41 5.12 1.29 9.33
CA ILE A 41 4.89 1.11 7.89
C ILE A 41 3.38 1.16 7.59
N GLU A 42 2.58 0.38 8.33
CA GLU A 42 1.13 0.35 8.14
C GLU A 42 0.49 1.70 8.42
N LYS A 43 0.90 2.38 9.51
CA LYS A 43 0.40 3.72 9.85
C LYS A 43 0.76 4.74 8.77
N ALA A 44 1.99 4.72 8.26
CA ALA A 44 2.42 5.64 7.21
C ALA A 44 1.65 5.39 5.91
N ALA A 45 1.46 4.12 5.51
CA ALA A 45 0.65 3.77 4.35
C ALA A 45 -0.81 4.22 4.49
N LEU A 46 -1.46 3.92 5.62
CA LEU A 46 -2.85 4.32 5.90
C LEU A 46 -3.03 5.84 5.99
N GLY A 47 -1.97 6.57 6.35
CA GLY A 47 -1.94 8.04 6.33
C GLY A 47 -2.06 8.64 4.93
N VAL A 48 -1.75 7.88 3.87
CA VAL A 48 -1.85 8.36 2.50
C VAL A 48 -3.30 8.31 2.02
N LYS A 49 -3.85 9.50 1.69
CA LYS A 49 -5.22 9.63 1.19
C LYS A 49 -5.50 8.71 0.00
N GLY A 50 -6.43 7.79 0.18
CA GLY A 50 -6.81 6.81 -0.85
C GLY A 50 -6.39 5.38 -0.53
N VAL A 51 -5.49 5.18 0.44
CA VAL A 51 -5.24 3.85 1.01
C VAL A 51 -6.40 3.47 1.91
N LYS A 52 -6.93 2.25 1.73
CA LYS A 52 -8.08 1.71 2.47
C LYS A 52 -7.71 0.54 3.37
N TYR A 53 -6.60 -0.11 3.06
CA TYR A 53 -6.06 -1.24 3.79
C TYR A 53 -4.55 -1.23 3.63
N ALA A 54 -3.85 -1.57 4.71
CA ALA A 54 -2.42 -1.82 4.74
C ALA A 54 -2.14 -2.93 5.75
N LEU A 55 -1.39 -3.95 5.34
CA LEU A 55 -0.85 -4.96 6.22
C LEU A 55 0.58 -5.24 5.78
N TRP A 56 1.53 -5.05 6.69
CA TRP A 56 2.92 -5.42 6.47
C TRP A 56 3.25 -6.68 7.26
N ASP A 57 3.99 -7.57 6.64
CA ASP A 57 4.32 -8.87 7.19
C ASP A 57 5.83 -8.96 7.46
N ILE A 58 6.20 -9.32 8.70
CA ILE A 58 7.60 -9.36 9.14
C ILE A 58 8.38 -10.47 8.42
N PRO A 59 7.89 -11.72 8.30
CA PRO A 59 8.66 -12.76 7.61
C PRO A 59 8.91 -12.49 6.13
N SER A 60 7.94 -11.89 5.41
CA SER A 60 8.04 -11.68 3.96
C SER A 60 8.52 -10.29 3.53
N HIS A 61 8.59 -9.35 4.46
CA HIS A 61 8.84 -7.92 4.20
C HIS A 61 7.85 -7.28 3.20
N GLU A 62 6.68 -7.90 2.99
CA GLU A 62 5.71 -7.46 2.00
C GLU A 62 4.63 -6.55 2.62
N LEU A 63 4.41 -5.37 2.02
CA LEU A 63 3.28 -4.50 2.30
C LEU A 63 2.13 -4.78 1.33
N SER A 64 1.07 -5.40 1.83
CA SER A 64 -0.19 -5.63 1.11
C SER A 64 -1.15 -4.45 1.28
N LEU A 65 -1.71 -3.94 0.17
CA LEU A 65 -2.53 -2.72 0.14
C LEU A 65 -3.83 -2.90 -0.64
N ILE A 66 -4.84 -2.13 -0.25
CA ILE A 66 -6.02 -1.83 -1.07
C ILE A 66 -6.12 -0.32 -1.22
N ILE A 67 -6.12 0.17 -2.46
CA ILE A 67 -6.08 1.61 -2.75
C ILE A 67 -7.20 2.06 -3.70
N ASP A 68 -7.63 3.31 -3.58
CA ASP A 68 -8.41 4.03 -4.60
C ASP A 68 -7.43 4.69 -5.58
N GLU A 69 -7.26 4.11 -6.77
CA GLU A 69 -6.29 4.58 -7.79
C GLU A 69 -6.59 5.99 -8.31
N ARG A 70 -7.78 6.52 -8.07
CA ARG A 70 -8.14 7.89 -8.44
C ARG A 70 -7.60 8.92 -7.43
N LYS A 71 -7.14 8.47 -6.27
CA LYS A 71 -6.68 9.32 -5.15
C LYS A 71 -5.19 9.16 -4.88
N THR A 72 -4.65 7.96 -5.04
CA THR A 72 -3.24 7.65 -4.78
C THR A 72 -2.65 6.72 -5.83
N ASN A 73 -1.34 6.52 -5.76
CA ASN A 73 -0.58 5.61 -6.61
C ASN A 73 0.59 5.01 -5.79
N PRO A 74 1.26 3.96 -6.30
CA PRO A 74 2.36 3.30 -5.60
C PRO A 74 3.46 4.26 -5.15
N MET A 75 3.86 5.20 -6.01
CA MET A 75 4.97 6.12 -5.75
C MET A 75 4.69 7.06 -4.59
N LYS A 76 3.46 7.57 -4.47
CA LYS A 76 3.04 8.40 -3.33
C LYS A 76 3.11 7.63 -2.00
N ILE A 77 2.76 6.34 -2.02
CA ILE A 77 2.82 5.50 -0.82
C ILE A 77 4.26 5.24 -0.44
N LYS A 78 5.11 4.81 -1.40
CA LYS A 78 6.55 4.60 -1.17
C LYS A 78 7.23 5.86 -0.63
N THR A 79 6.88 7.04 -1.16
CA THR A 79 7.38 8.33 -0.66
C THR A 79 7.02 8.56 0.81
N ALA A 80 5.81 8.19 1.24
CA ALA A 80 5.40 8.30 2.65
C ALA A 80 6.13 7.30 3.56
N LEU A 81 6.47 6.12 3.05
CA LEU A 81 7.23 5.10 3.79
C LEU A 81 8.68 5.53 4.01
N VAL A 82 9.36 6.03 2.98
CA VAL A 82 10.74 6.52 3.11
C VAL A 82 10.83 7.75 4.00
N ALA A 83 9.78 8.58 4.04
CA ALA A 83 9.70 9.72 4.94
C ALA A 83 9.61 9.33 6.43
N VAL A 84 9.28 8.07 6.74
CA VAL A 84 9.27 7.54 8.12
C VAL A 84 10.40 6.54 8.38
N GLY A 85 11.41 6.53 7.51
CA GLY A 85 12.65 5.75 7.69
C GLY A 85 12.60 4.32 7.17
N HIS A 86 11.68 4.00 6.24
CA HIS A 86 11.57 2.66 5.66
C HIS A 86 11.83 2.67 4.15
N ASP A 87 12.83 1.90 3.74
CA ASP A 87 13.22 1.76 2.35
C ASP A 87 12.23 0.91 1.56
N THR A 88 12.28 1.11 0.25
CA THR A 88 11.60 0.30 -0.75
C THR A 88 12.59 0.01 -1.86
N LYS A 89 12.25 -0.91 -2.76
CA LYS A 89 13.11 -1.26 -3.89
C LYS A 89 13.53 -0.05 -4.75
N GLU A 90 12.65 0.93 -4.91
CA GLU A 90 12.89 2.09 -5.79
C GLU A 90 13.29 3.36 -5.06
N LEU A 91 12.90 3.51 -3.79
CA LEU A 91 13.17 4.71 -2.99
C LEU A 91 13.82 4.32 -1.67
N LYS A 92 14.89 5.03 -1.33
CA LYS A 92 15.54 4.96 -0.02
C LYS A 92 15.16 6.16 0.85
N ALA A 93 14.94 5.90 2.14
CA ALA A 93 14.88 6.91 3.19
C ALA A 93 16.20 7.66 3.28
N THR A 94 16.12 8.94 3.61
CA THR A 94 17.31 9.73 3.95
C THR A 94 17.95 9.17 5.21
N GLU A 95 19.25 9.39 5.39
CA GLU A 95 19.93 8.99 6.62
C GLU A 95 19.26 9.59 7.86
N ASP A 96 18.89 10.88 7.82
CA ASP A 96 18.17 11.53 8.92
C ASP A 96 16.87 10.80 9.30
N ALA A 97 16.02 10.45 8.31
CA ALA A 97 14.76 9.75 8.59
C ALA A 97 14.98 8.32 9.10
N TYR A 98 16.04 7.66 8.60
CA TYR A 98 16.44 6.35 9.07
C TYR A 98 17.08 6.40 10.46
N ASP A 99 17.78 7.47 10.83
CA ASP A 99 18.39 7.70 12.15
C ASP A 99 17.39 8.01 13.25
N GLU A 100 16.25 8.59 12.90
CA GLU A 100 15.14 8.84 13.82
C GLU A 100 14.34 7.59 14.19
N ILE A 101 14.55 6.46 13.50
CA ILE A 101 13.85 5.21 13.84
C ILE A 101 14.45 4.57 15.10
N HIS A 102 13.64 3.76 15.79
CA HIS A 102 14.11 3.10 17.01
C HIS A 102 15.31 2.19 16.71
N PRO A 103 16.30 2.03 17.62
CA PRO A 103 17.47 1.18 17.37
C PRO A 103 17.13 -0.24 16.89
N CYS A 104 16.09 -0.88 17.44
CA CYS A 104 15.66 -2.20 16.96
C CYS A 104 14.99 -2.21 15.57
N CYS A 105 14.78 -1.05 14.95
CA CYS A 105 14.24 -0.91 13.59
C CYS A 105 15.35 -0.66 12.57
N LYS A 106 16.61 -0.53 13.00
CA LYS A 106 17.79 -0.31 12.14
C LYS A 106 18.12 -1.56 11.31
N TYR A 107 17.43 -1.76 10.20
CA TYR A 107 17.53 -2.95 9.36
C TYR A 107 18.69 -2.91 8.34
N ARG A 108 19.24 -1.74 8.01
CA ARG A 108 20.38 -1.59 7.06
C ARG A 108 21.73 -2.02 7.65
N GLU A 109 21.83 -2.06 8.98
CA GLU A 109 23.07 -2.39 9.69
C GLU A 109 23.19 -3.90 9.93
N ASP A 110 22.12 -4.65 9.69
CA ASP A 110 22.04 -6.09 9.86
C ASP A 110 22.48 -6.85 8.60
N ASP A 111 23.46 -6.34 7.84
CA ASP A 111 24.16 -7.11 6.78
C ASP A 111 24.96 -8.32 7.33
N ALA A 112 24.72 -8.71 8.58
CA ALA A 112 25.09 -10.00 9.13
C ALA A 112 23.98 -11.01 8.82
N ASP A 113 24.24 -11.83 7.80
CA ASP A 113 23.58 -13.10 7.52
C ASP A 113 23.21 -13.88 8.80
N ASP A 114 21.98 -13.72 9.28
CA ASP A 114 21.39 -14.47 10.40
C ASP A 114 20.46 -15.59 9.88
N SER A 115 20.63 -16.01 8.62
CA SER A 115 19.82 -17.09 8.02
C SER A 115 20.03 -18.49 8.64
N ASP A 116 20.91 -18.60 9.63
CA ASP A 116 21.31 -19.86 10.30
C ASP A 116 20.82 -20.03 11.75
N LYS A 117 19.82 -19.27 12.22
CA LYS A 117 19.24 -19.49 13.57
C LYS A 117 17.72 -19.66 13.58
N HIS A 118 17.25 -20.73 12.97
CA HIS A 118 15.99 -21.39 13.35
C HIS A 118 16.14 -22.91 13.34
#